data_AF-A0A8H7ZHM5-F1
#
_entry.id   AF-A0A8H7ZHM5-F1
#
_cell.length_a   1.000
_cell.length_b   1.000
_cell.length_c   1.000
_cell.angle_alpha   90.00
_cell.angle_beta   90.00
_cell.angle_gamma   90.00
#
_symmetry.space_group_name_H-M   'P 1'
#
loop_
_entity.id
_entity.type
_entity.pdbx_description
1 polymer ?
#
loop_
_entity_poly.entity_id
_entity_poly.type
_entity_poly.pdbx_seq_one_letter_code
_entity_poly.pdbx_strand_id
1 'polypeptide(L)'
;MADANRSTINIGQHVLIRLPSKGLKVVQLQESGRISLGKFGSFEVSGILGHPLGSSFEIVDDNTVRVIKSITDVGEIWNADEDVQKQELTRMFSNSAENNQNIIDIGAKIQTLTNEDIDELKRSGASSNVGQLIIEKMIANHGGFDKKTIFSQEKYLKRKQQKFLRRFTVDYLGAAELLEYNLEKDSSKVLDLSVESLGLLMTYGNIRPGGKYLVIDETGGLLLYAMMERMECKGTIVLLHENEHANSIMLRHSGYEESVINAVVKPINWLQFTEPDNERIQINDEDFEPKKPKLKEQFMRKRERANNVNEVIDLVEEGNFDGFVSMSTLYMPDVLTHVIPKIGGSRPLVIYNQYKELLAEVQQHFTNDRRIIASSIFETRARPYQTIPGRMHPLMTMRSGGGYILWGTRVFPDESVIAVGKGMKRRREESVEPATPSTPVSAIGTAEASVEPESTTEAIDIEERTVETQE
;
A
#
# COMPACT_ATOMS: atom_id res chain seq x y z
N MET A 1 8.93 8.56 -24.80
CA MET A 1 7.77 7.65 -24.90
C MET A 1 7.98 6.54 -23.89
N ALA A 2 7.41 6.68 -22.68
CA ALA A 2 7.55 5.72 -21.58
C ALA A 2 6.54 4.55 -21.71
N ASP A 3 6.31 4.08 -22.94
CA ASP A 3 5.35 3.03 -23.26
C ASP A 3 6.05 1.66 -23.20
N ALA A 4 6.79 1.44 -22.11
CA ALA A 4 7.52 0.20 -21.87
C ALA A 4 6.51 -0.90 -21.49
N ASN A 5 5.87 -1.49 -22.51
CA ASN A 5 5.39 -2.86 -22.56
C ASN A 5 4.75 -3.40 -21.25
N ARG A 6 3.81 -2.64 -20.67
CA ARG A 6 3.10 -3.00 -19.42
C ARG A 6 2.03 -4.08 -19.62
N SER A 7 1.80 -4.53 -20.84
CA SER A 7 0.77 -5.50 -21.20
C SER A 7 1.31 -6.92 -21.42
N THR A 8 2.60 -7.06 -21.74
CA THR A 8 3.19 -8.32 -22.22
C THR A 8 4.46 -8.64 -21.45
N ILE A 9 4.72 -9.93 -21.26
CA ILE A 9 5.91 -10.44 -20.59
C ILE A 9 7.11 -10.33 -21.55
N ASN A 10 8.12 -9.54 -21.16
CA ASN A 10 9.29 -9.27 -21.99
C ASN A 10 10.61 -9.58 -21.28
N ILE A 11 11.66 -9.73 -22.09
CA ILE A 11 13.05 -9.92 -21.61
C ILE A 11 13.52 -8.63 -20.90
N GLY A 12 14.31 -8.80 -19.85
CA GLY A 12 14.89 -7.72 -19.04
C GLY A 12 13.94 -7.16 -17.97
N GLN A 13 12.64 -7.42 -18.10
CA GLN A 13 11.60 -6.93 -17.20
C GLN A 13 11.66 -7.60 -15.82
N HIS A 14 11.42 -6.83 -14.77
CA HIS A 14 11.11 -7.38 -13.46
C HIS A 14 9.61 -7.66 -13.36
N VAL A 15 9.26 -8.88 -12.95
CA VAL A 15 7.87 -9.33 -12.84
C VAL A 15 7.59 -9.87 -11.44
N LEU A 16 6.32 -9.85 -11.04
CA LEU A 16 5.85 -10.48 -9.82
C LEU A 16 5.32 -11.88 -10.17
N ILE A 17 5.88 -12.91 -9.56
CA ILE A 17 5.38 -14.29 -9.67
C ILE A 17 4.54 -14.61 -8.44
N ARG A 18 3.26 -14.91 -8.66
CA ARG A 18 2.31 -15.34 -7.64
C ARG A 18 2.20 -16.87 -7.63
N LEU A 19 2.44 -17.46 -6.47
CA LEU A 19 2.40 -18.92 -6.27
C LEU A 19 1.01 -19.40 -5.84
N PRO A 20 0.68 -20.70 -5.96
CA PRO A 20 -0.63 -21.23 -5.56
C PRO A 20 -0.85 -21.10 -4.05
N SER A 21 0.23 -21.12 -3.28
CA SER A 21 0.23 -20.84 -1.84
C SER A 21 0.07 -19.36 -1.49
N LYS A 22 -0.21 -18.49 -2.47
CA LYS A 22 -0.26 -17.02 -2.39
C LYS A 22 1.08 -16.31 -2.17
N GLY A 23 2.17 -17.06 -1.98
CA GLY A 23 3.49 -16.48 -1.79
C GLY A 23 3.97 -15.72 -3.03
N LEU A 24 4.68 -14.62 -2.81
CA LEU A 24 5.15 -13.71 -3.85
C LEU A 24 6.65 -13.84 -4.10
N LYS A 25 7.05 -13.70 -5.38
CA LYS A 25 8.46 -13.65 -5.79
C LYS A 25 8.66 -12.57 -6.85
N VAL A 26 9.61 -11.66 -6.61
CA VAL A 26 10.09 -10.72 -7.64
C VAL A 26 11.25 -11.35 -8.39
N VAL A 27 11.18 -11.39 -9.72
CA VAL A 27 12.23 -11.97 -10.57
C VAL A 27 12.47 -11.09 -11.79
N GLN A 28 13.74 -10.94 -12.18
CA GLN A 28 14.13 -10.35 -13.46
C GLN A 28 14.19 -11.42 -14.54
N LEU A 29 13.48 -11.21 -15.65
CA LEU A 29 13.44 -12.14 -16.77
C LEU A 29 14.69 -11.97 -17.63
N GLN A 30 15.50 -13.01 -17.73
CA GLN A 30 16.66 -13.07 -18.62
C GLN A 30 16.26 -13.70 -19.96
N GLU A 31 17.02 -13.47 -21.02
CA GLU A 31 16.75 -14.01 -22.37
C GLU A 31 16.71 -15.55 -22.37
N SER A 32 17.62 -16.17 -21.61
CA SER A 32 17.66 -17.60 -21.39
C SER A 32 17.91 -17.90 -19.93
N GLY A 33 17.46 -19.07 -19.48
CA GLY A 33 17.67 -19.52 -18.12
C GLY A 33 16.43 -20.17 -17.52
N ARG A 34 16.61 -20.68 -16.30
CA ARG A 34 15.56 -21.33 -15.53
C ARG A 34 15.32 -20.56 -14.24
N ILE A 35 14.05 -20.33 -13.92
CA ILE A 35 13.63 -19.70 -12.67
C ILE A 35 13.12 -20.78 -11.72
N SER A 36 13.68 -20.84 -10.51
CA SER A 36 13.25 -21.79 -9.48
C SER A 36 12.14 -21.22 -8.59
N LEU A 37 11.03 -21.96 -8.53
CA LEU A 37 9.91 -21.70 -7.64
C LEU A 37 9.98 -22.54 -6.35
N GLY A 38 11.15 -23.14 -6.06
CA GLY A 38 11.35 -24.01 -4.90
C GLY A 38 10.56 -25.30 -5.04
N LYS A 39 9.67 -25.60 -4.09
CA LYS A 39 8.87 -26.84 -4.08
C LYS A 39 7.93 -27.01 -5.30
N PHE A 40 7.63 -25.92 -6.01
CA PHE A 40 6.76 -25.95 -7.21
C PHE A 40 7.55 -26.30 -8.49
N GLY A 41 8.87 -26.50 -8.39
CA GLY A 41 9.74 -26.81 -9.51
C GLY A 41 10.40 -25.57 -10.11
N SER A 42 10.97 -25.74 -11.30
CA SER A 42 11.57 -24.65 -12.07
C SER A 42 10.94 -24.58 -13.45
N PHE A 43 11.01 -23.43 -14.11
CA PHE A 43 10.53 -23.26 -15.48
C PHE A 43 11.54 -22.50 -16.33
N GLU A 44 11.51 -22.72 -17.64
CA GLU A 44 12.31 -21.98 -18.60
C GLU A 44 11.66 -20.64 -18.97
N VAL A 45 12.44 -19.55 -18.95
CA VAL A 45 11.91 -18.20 -19.20
C VAL A 45 11.31 -18.06 -20.58
N SER A 46 11.92 -18.70 -21.60
CA SER A 46 11.47 -18.68 -22.99
C SER A 46 9.99 -19.04 -23.17
N GLY A 47 9.47 -19.95 -22.33
CA GLY A 47 8.09 -20.42 -22.43
C GLY A 47 7.02 -19.44 -21.93
N ILE A 48 7.39 -18.38 -21.21
CA ILE A 48 6.43 -17.34 -20.74
C ILE A 48 6.50 -16.04 -21.55
N LEU A 49 7.56 -15.84 -22.34
CA LEU A 49 7.76 -14.60 -23.10
C LEU A 49 6.66 -14.41 -24.16
N GLY A 50 6.26 -13.16 -24.38
CA GLY A 50 5.24 -12.79 -25.37
C GLY A 50 3.79 -13.02 -24.92
N HIS A 51 3.56 -13.70 -23.79
CA HIS A 51 2.23 -13.80 -23.20
C HIS A 51 1.83 -12.52 -22.45
N PRO A 52 0.53 -12.22 -22.32
CA PRO A 52 0.06 -11.08 -21.53
C PRO A 52 0.45 -11.21 -20.05
N LEU A 53 0.75 -10.08 -19.39
CA LEU A 53 0.85 -10.02 -17.94
C LEU A 53 -0.50 -10.37 -17.30
N GLY A 54 -0.47 -11.03 -16.15
CA GLY A 54 -1.62 -11.69 -15.51
C GLY A 54 -1.87 -13.12 -16.00
N SER A 55 -1.12 -13.61 -17.00
CA SER A 55 -1.25 -14.99 -17.48
C SER A 55 -0.80 -15.99 -16.41
N SER A 56 -1.52 -17.11 -16.33
CA SER A 56 -1.20 -18.23 -15.45
C SER A 56 -0.58 -19.37 -16.24
N PHE A 57 0.35 -20.09 -15.64
CA PHE A 57 1.13 -21.15 -16.27
C PHE A 57 1.18 -22.39 -15.38
N GLU A 58 1.27 -23.55 -16.02
CA GLU A 58 1.55 -24.84 -15.41
C GLU A 58 2.88 -25.37 -15.92
N ILE A 59 3.73 -25.83 -14.99
CA ILE A 59 5.03 -26.40 -15.33
C ILE A 59 4.85 -27.85 -15.75
N VAL A 60 5.26 -28.13 -16.98
CA VAL A 60 5.24 -29.44 -17.63
C VAL A 60 6.64 -30.05 -17.58
N ASP A 61 6.78 -31.23 -18.16
CA ASP A 61 8.00 -32.00 -18.36
C ASP A 61 9.10 -31.10 -18.98
N ASP A 62 10.35 -31.42 -18.64
CA ASP A 62 11.55 -30.68 -19.05
C ASP A 62 11.60 -29.19 -18.65
N ASN A 63 10.76 -28.77 -17.69
CA ASN A 63 10.62 -27.39 -17.22
C ASN A 63 10.00 -26.44 -18.26
N THR A 64 9.32 -26.99 -19.26
CA THR A 64 8.47 -26.22 -20.17
C THR A 64 7.20 -25.78 -19.46
N VAL A 65 6.48 -24.80 -20.02
CA VAL A 65 5.25 -24.28 -19.43
C VAL A 65 4.10 -24.30 -20.41
N ARG A 66 2.90 -24.52 -19.89
CA ARG A 66 1.63 -24.42 -20.61
C ARG A 66 0.79 -23.31 -19.99
N VAL A 67 0.17 -22.48 -20.83
CA VAL A 67 -0.77 -21.44 -20.39
C VAL A 67 -2.05 -22.08 -19.86
N ILE A 68 -2.58 -21.55 -18.75
CA ILE A 68 -3.85 -21.94 -18.13
C ILE A 68 -4.67 -20.68 -17.80
N LYS A 69 -5.99 -20.80 -17.63
CA LYS A 69 -6.83 -19.61 -17.39
C LYS A 69 -6.61 -18.99 -16.02
N SER A 70 -6.37 -19.81 -15.00
CA SER A 70 -6.09 -19.34 -13.64
C SER A 70 -5.27 -20.35 -12.83
N ILE A 71 -4.52 -19.87 -11.85
CA ILE A 71 -3.80 -20.71 -10.89
C ILE A 71 -4.72 -21.64 -10.08
N THR A 72 -5.96 -21.20 -9.87
CA THR A 72 -7.04 -21.97 -9.24
C THR A 72 -7.97 -22.61 -10.26
N ASP A 73 -7.77 -22.32 -11.54
CA ASP A 73 -8.52 -22.99 -12.59
C ASP A 73 -8.19 -24.47 -12.50
N VAL A 74 -9.17 -25.32 -12.26
CA VAL A 74 -8.96 -26.76 -12.33
C VAL A 74 -8.80 -27.20 -13.80
N GLY A 75 -8.93 -26.25 -14.76
CA GLY A 75 -9.29 -26.49 -16.14
C GLY A 75 -10.80 -26.81 -16.20
N GLU A 76 -11.54 -26.66 -17.29
CA GLU A 76 -11.12 -26.77 -18.69
C GLU A 76 -10.03 -27.81 -18.99
N ILE A 77 -10.03 -28.88 -18.19
CA ILE A 77 -9.80 -30.25 -18.65
C ILE A 77 -11.12 -30.74 -19.31
N TRP A 78 -11.70 -29.92 -20.19
CA TRP A 78 -13.08 -30.03 -20.69
C TRP A 78 -13.10 -29.77 -22.22
N ASN A 79 -12.06 -30.22 -22.92
CA ASN A 79 -12.02 -30.28 -24.39
C ASN A 79 -11.25 -31.53 -24.88
N ALA A 80 -11.43 -32.64 -24.18
CA ALA A 80 -11.34 -34.01 -24.70
C ALA A 80 -12.09 -34.90 -23.68
N ASP A 81 -13.26 -35.39 -24.07
CA ASP A 81 -14.17 -36.28 -23.31
C ASP A 81 -14.86 -35.68 -22.07
N GLU A 82 -15.76 -34.71 -22.30
CA GLU A 82 -16.55 -33.99 -21.27
C GLU A 82 -17.44 -34.86 -20.36
N ASP A 83 -17.79 -36.10 -20.74
CA ASP A 83 -18.78 -36.88 -20.00
C ASP A 83 -18.17 -37.80 -18.92
N VAL A 84 -16.93 -38.27 -19.06
CA VAL A 84 -16.43 -39.35 -18.19
C VAL A 84 -15.77 -38.81 -16.93
N GLN A 85 -14.90 -37.80 -17.04
CA GLN A 85 -14.18 -37.24 -15.87
C GLN A 85 -15.03 -36.26 -15.06
N LYS A 86 -15.93 -35.53 -15.71
CA LYS A 86 -16.94 -34.71 -15.05
C LYS A 86 -17.93 -35.59 -14.28
N GLN A 87 -18.31 -36.75 -14.82
CA GLN A 87 -19.05 -37.76 -14.05
C GLN A 87 -18.24 -38.32 -12.89
N GLU A 88 -16.93 -38.53 -13.01
CA GLU A 88 -16.08 -39.03 -11.92
C GLU A 88 -15.90 -38.03 -10.77
N LEU A 89 -15.67 -36.75 -11.06
CA LEU A 89 -15.62 -35.69 -10.04
C LEU A 89 -17.01 -35.41 -9.45
N THR A 90 -18.07 -35.40 -10.28
CA THR A 90 -19.45 -35.32 -9.79
C THR A 90 -19.79 -36.54 -8.93
N ARG A 91 -19.24 -37.73 -9.22
CA ARG A 91 -19.32 -38.93 -8.38
C ARG A 91 -18.48 -38.82 -7.10
N MET A 92 -17.32 -38.15 -7.14
CA MET A 92 -16.51 -37.90 -5.94
C MET A 92 -17.21 -36.93 -4.97
N PHE A 93 -17.91 -35.92 -5.48
CA PHE A 93 -18.70 -34.99 -4.67
C PHE A 93 -20.15 -35.46 -4.42
N SER A 94 -20.65 -36.48 -5.13
CA SER A 94 -22.01 -37.00 -4.91
C SER A 94 -22.14 -37.78 -3.60
N ASN A 95 -21.04 -38.34 -3.09
CA ASN A 95 -21.00 -39.05 -1.82
C ASN A 95 -20.47 -38.14 -0.70
N SER A 96 -21.14 -37.01 -0.46
CA SER A 96 -20.86 -36.12 0.66
C SER A 96 -21.85 -36.33 1.80
N ALA A 97 -21.38 -36.30 3.05
CA ALA A 97 -22.28 -36.26 4.20
C ALA A 97 -22.88 -34.86 4.42
N GLU A 98 -24.10 -34.77 4.94
CA GLU A 98 -24.73 -33.48 5.29
C GLU A 98 -24.06 -32.81 6.50
N ASN A 99 -23.56 -33.61 7.44
CA ASN A 99 -22.96 -33.14 8.68
C ASN A 99 -21.69 -33.94 9.04
N ASN A 100 -20.99 -33.50 10.08
CA ASN A 100 -19.74 -34.09 10.55
C ASN A 100 -19.93 -35.10 11.70
N GLN A 101 -21.15 -35.56 12.00
CA GLN A 101 -21.43 -36.38 13.19
C GLN A 101 -20.67 -37.71 13.22
N ASN A 102 -20.33 -38.24 12.04
CA ASN A 102 -19.62 -39.52 11.88
C ASN A 102 -18.10 -39.34 11.64
N ILE A 103 -17.59 -38.10 11.69
CA ILE A 103 -16.16 -37.83 11.55
C ILE A 103 -15.49 -38.05 12.90
N ILE A 104 -14.64 -39.07 12.98
CA ILE A 104 -13.80 -39.36 14.15
C ILE A 104 -12.38 -38.90 13.83
N ASP A 105 -11.81 -38.04 14.68
CA ASP A 105 -10.43 -37.60 14.52
C ASP A 105 -9.45 -38.67 15.03
N ILE A 106 -8.95 -39.47 14.09
CA ILE A 106 -7.90 -40.47 14.33
C ILE A 106 -6.49 -39.93 14.02
N GLY A 107 -6.36 -38.61 13.87
CA GLY A 107 -5.10 -37.93 13.58
C GLY A 107 -4.48 -38.35 12.24
N ALA A 108 -3.16 -38.49 12.20
CA ALA A 108 -2.42 -38.85 10.99
C ALA A 108 -2.85 -40.19 10.37
N LYS A 109 -3.45 -41.10 11.17
CA LYS A 109 -3.92 -42.42 10.71
C LYS A 109 -5.05 -42.35 9.68
N ILE A 110 -5.72 -41.19 9.54
CA ILE A 110 -6.79 -40.99 8.54
C ILE A 110 -6.27 -40.98 7.10
N GLN A 111 -5.00 -40.61 6.92
CA GLN A 111 -4.32 -40.59 5.63
C GLN A 111 -3.35 -41.76 5.60
N THR A 112 -3.65 -42.76 4.78
CA THR A 112 -2.81 -43.97 4.67
C THR A 112 -1.59 -43.74 3.78
N LEU A 113 -1.63 -42.75 2.88
CA LEU A 113 -0.49 -42.40 2.04
C LEU A 113 0.60 -41.70 2.85
N THR A 114 1.81 -42.27 2.88
CA THR A 114 2.93 -41.73 3.65
C THR A 114 3.64 -40.59 2.91
N ASN A 115 4.50 -39.85 3.63
CA ASN A 115 5.33 -38.82 2.98
C ASN A 115 6.37 -39.44 2.03
N GLU A 116 6.86 -40.64 2.34
CA GLU A 116 7.80 -41.37 1.48
C GLU A 116 7.13 -41.74 0.15
N ASP A 117 5.89 -42.26 0.20
CA ASP A 117 5.10 -42.53 -1.00
C ASP A 117 4.88 -41.25 -1.84
N ILE A 118 4.61 -40.12 -1.18
CA ILE A 118 4.44 -38.83 -1.86
C ILE A 118 5.73 -38.38 -2.54
N ASP A 119 6.88 -38.59 -1.89
CA ASP A 119 8.17 -38.22 -2.46
C ASP A 119 8.58 -39.19 -3.59
N GLU A 120 8.23 -40.46 -3.50
CA GLU A 120 8.34 -41.40 -4.62
C GLU A 120 7.45 -41.00 -5.80
N LEU A 121 6.21 -40.54 -5.56
CA LEU A 121 5.34 -40.01 -6.61
C LEU A 121 5.91 -38.75 -7.27
N LYS A 122 6.59 -37.89 -6.49
CA LYS A 122 7.30 -36.74 -7.05
C LYS A 122 8.53 -37.14 -7.86
N ARG A 123 9.27 -38.18 -7.44
CA ARG A 123 10.49 -38.66 -8.12
C ARG A 123 10.19 -39.47 -9.38
N SER A 124 9.16 -40.30 -9.35
CA SER A 124 8.70 -41.12 -10.48
C SER A 124 8.07 -40.29 -11.59
N GLY A 125 7.76 -39.03 -11.32
CA GLY A 125 6.97 -38.18 -12.18
C GLY A 125 7.76 -37.07 -12.88
N ALA A 126 8.19 -37.30 -14.11
CA ALA A 126 8.55 -36.23 -15.04
C ALA A 126 7.31 -35.50 -15.60
N SER A 127 6.11 -36.07 -15.42
CA SER A 127 4.87 -35.64 -16.08
C SER A 127 4.17 -34.42 -15.44
N SER A 128 3.60 -33.55 -16.28
CA SER A 128 2.66 -32.47 -15.94
C SER A 128 1.52 -32.87 -14.98
N ASN A 129 1.10 -34.15 -15.00
CA ASN A 129 -0.05 -34.64 -14.22
C ASN A 129 0.30 -35.16 -12.82
N VAL A 130 1.56 -35.12 -12.39
CA VAL A 130 2.00 -35.70 -11.10
C VAL A 130 1.32 -35.04 -9.91
N GLY A 131 1.13 -33.72 -9.96
CA GLY A 131 0.40 -33.00 -8.92
C GLY A 131 -1.05 -33.48 -8.79
N GLN A 132 -1.70 -33.79 -9.90
CA GLN A 132 -3.08 -34.29 -9.95
C GLN A 132 -3.18 -35.73 -9.43
N LEU A 133 -2.30 -36.62 -9.90
CA LEU A 133 -2.22 -38.01 -9.44
C LEU A 133 -1.98 -38.11 -7.94
N ILE A 134 -1.12 -37.23 -7.40
CA ILE A 134 -0.88 -37.14 -5.95
C ILE A 134 -2.18 -36.75 -5.22
N ILE A 135 -2.93 -35.77 -5.74
CA ILE A 135 -4.19 -35.32 -5.15
C ILE A 135 -5.24 -36.44 -5.19
N GLU A 136 -5.40 -37.12 -6.31
CA GLU A 136 -6.33 -38.25 -6.48
C GLU A 136 -6.00 -39.39 -5.53
N LYS A 137 -4.73 -39.82 -5.49
CA LYS A 137 -4.27 -40.86 -4.54
C LYS A 137 -4.50 -40.43 -3.09
N MET A 138 -4.29 -39.17 -2.75
CA MET A 138 -4.56 -38.66 -1.40
C MET A 138 -6.04 -38.63 -1.04
N ILE A 139 -6.94 -38.47 -2.01
CA ILE A 139 -8.39 -38.51 -1.79
C ILE A 139 -8.83 -39.97 -1.62
N ALA A 140 -8.38 -40.87 -2.50
CA ALA A 140 -8.68 -42.30 -2.43
C ALA A 140 -8.20 -42.95 -1.12
N ASN A 141 -7.05 -42.52 -0.60
CA ASN A 141 -6.45 -43.01 0.64
C ASN A 141 -6.91 -42.25 1.91
N HIS A 142 -7.89 -41.36 1.79
CA HIS A 142 -8.41 -40.61 2.94
C HIS A 142 -9.66 -41.31 3.49
N GLY A 143 -9.50 -42.08 4.58
CA GLY A 143 -10.54 -42.96 5.15
C GLY A 143 -11.81 -42.30 5.74
N GLY A 144 -11.97 -40.99 5.54
CA GLY A 144 -13.16 -40.23 5.93
C GLY A 144 -13.42 -39.02 5.05
N PHE A 145 -13.13 -39.15 3.74
CA PHE A 145 -13.36 -38.07 2.77
C PHE A 145 -14.85 -37.98 2.39
N ASP A 146 -15.49 -39.12 2.21
CA ASP A 146 -16.93 -39.35 2.05
C ASP A 146 -17.76 -38.77 3.22
N LYS A 147 -17.23 -38.89 4.44
CA LYS A 147 -17.87 -38.36 5.66
C LYS A 147 -17.85 -36.84 5.79
N LYS A 148 -17.22 -36.13 4.85
CA LYS A 148 -17.13 -34.66 4.85
C LYS A 148 -18.30 -34.06 4.07
N THR A 149 -18.69 -32.85 4.47
CA THR A 149 -19.59 -32.01 3.68
C THR A 149 -18.94 -31.57 2.38
N ILE A 150 -19.76 -31.23 1.37
CA ILE A 150 -19.29 -30.73 0.06
C ILE A 150 -18.27 -29.60 0.23
N PHE A 151 -18.59 -28.60 1.07
CA PHE A 151 -17.70 -27.48 1.34
C PHE A 151 -16.38 -27.89 2.00
N SER A 152 -16.41 -28.93 2.85
CA SER A 152 -15.21 -29.47 3.49
C SER A 152 -14.35 -30.26 2.51
N GLN A 153 -14.96 -30.99 1.57
CA GLN A 153 -14.27 -31.68 0.47
C GLN A 153 -13.60 -30.66 -0.46
N GLU A 154 -14.31 -29.61 -0.88
CA GLU A 154 -13.76 -28.52 -1.70
C GLU A 154 -12.60 -27.78 -0.99
N LYS A 155 -12.76 -27.46 0.30
CA LYS A 155 -11.69 -26.83 1.10
C LYS A 155 -10.46 -27.73 1.19
N TYR A 156 -10.67 -29.04 1.34
CA TYR A 156 -9.58 -30.02 1.33
C TYR A 156 -8.89 -30.04 -0.04
N LEU A 157 -9.65 -30.15 -1.13
CA LEU A 157 -9.14 -30.18 -2.51
C LEU A 157 -8.33 -28.92 -2.82
N LYS A 158 -8.89 -27.73 -2.57
CA LYS A 158 -8.20 -26.44 -2.80
C LYS A 158 -6.85 -26.38 -2.08
N ARG A 159 -6.79 -26.83 -0.82
CA ARG A 159 -5.53 -26.87 -0.06
C ARG A 159 -4.51 -27.83 -0.67
N LYS A 160 -4.95 -28.97 -1.21
CA LYS A 160 -4.05 -29.93 -1.87
C LYS A 160 -3.59 -29.39 -3.23
N GLN A 161 -4.48 -28.79 -4.00
CA GLN A 161 -4.14 -28.08 -5.24
C GLN A 161 -3.06 -27.02 -5.01
N GLN A 162 -3.23 -26.16 -4.00
CA GLN A 162 -2.23 -25.14 -3.63
C GLN A 162 -0.88 -25.70 -3.18
N LYS A 163 -0.83 -26.97 -2.74
CA LYS A 163 0.39 -27.62 -2.25
C LYS A 163 1.13 -28.37 -3.35
N PHE A 164 0.42 -29.01 -4.27
CA PHE A 164 0.99 -29.98 -5.21
C PHE A 164 0.96 -29.56 -6.67
N LEU A 165 0.08 -28.64 -7.07
CA LEU A 165 0.06 -28.16 -8.45
C LEU A 165 1.23 -27.21 -8.69
N ARG A 166 1.97 -27.48 -9.76
CA ARG A 166 3.15 -26.72 -10.18
C ARG A 166 2.72 -25.56 -11.07
N ARG A 167 1.93 -24.65 -10.51
CA ARG A 167 1.33 -23.52 -11.24
C ARG A 167 1.81 -22.19 -10.70
N PHE A 168 1.75 -21.14 -11.50
CA PHE A 168 2.09 -19.79 -11.09
C PHE A 168 1.42 -18.77 -12.01
N THR A 169 1.32 -17.52 -11.56
CA THR A 169 0.83 -16.39 -12.36
C THR A 169 1.94 -15.33 -12.44
N VAL A 170 2.10 -14.72 -13.61
CA VAL A 170 3.11 -13.67 -13.83
C VAL A 170 2.39 -12.33 -13.94
N ASP A 171 2.46 -11.52 -12.90
CA ASP A 171 1.83 -10.21 -12.79
C ASP A 171 2.83 -9.08 -13.13
N TYR A 172 2.30 -7.94 -13.57
CA TYR A 172 3.08 -6.71 -13.68
C TYR A 172 3.62 -6.30 -12.30
N LEU A 173 4.89 -5.90 -12.23
CA LEU A 173 5.47 -5.42 -10.99
C LEU A 173 5.24 -3.91 -10.84
N GLY A 174 4.01 -3.52 -10.54
CA GLY A 174 3.66 -2.14 -10.20
C GLY A 174 4.07 -1.78 -8.77
N ALA A 175 3.86 -0.52 -8.40
CA ALA A 175 4.17 -0.06 -7.05
C ALA A 175 3.32 -0.76 -5.98
N ALA A 176 2.06 -1.10 -6.29
CA ALA A 176 1.19 -1.84 -5.37
C ALA A 176 1.68 -3.28 -5.15
N GLU A 177 2.06 -3.97 -6.23
CA GLU A 177 2.62 -5.33 -6.19
C GLU A 177 3.96 -5.38 -5.47
N LEU A 178 4.81 -4.37 -5.68
CA LEU A 178 6.07 -4.24 -4.96
C LEU A 178 5.84 -3.97 -3.46
N LEU A 179 4.83 -3.18 -3.10
CA LEU A 179 4.43 -2.99 -1.71
C LEU A 179 3.95 -4.31 -1.09
N GLU A 180 3.05 -5.04 -1.75
CA GLU A 180 2.58 -6.36 -1.30
C GLU A 180 3.75 -7.33 -1.04
N TYR A 181 4.71 -7.39 -1.97
CA TYR A 181 5.91 -8.22 -1.84
C TYR A 181 6.75 -7.83 -0.62
N ASN A 182 6.98 -6.53 -0.40
CA ASN A 182 7.75 -6.08 0.76
C ASN A 182 6.97 -6.29 2.06
N LEU A 183 5.64 -6.14 2.08
CA LEU A 183 4.85 -6.43 3.26
C LEU A 183 4.92 -7.90 3.71
N GLU A 184 4.98 -8.85 2.77
CA GLU A 184 5.14 -10.28 3.07
C GLU A 184 6.57 -10.58 3.56
N LYS A 185 7.58 -9.91 3.00
CA LYS A 185 8.99 -10.21 3.27
C LYS A 185 9.56 -9.45 4.47
N ASP A 186 9.43 -8.13 4.47
CA ASP A 186 9.89 -7.22 5.52
C ASP A 186 9.07 -5.92 5.48
N SER A 187 8.10 -5.87 6.38
CA SER A 187 7.17 -4.74 6.42
C SER A 187 7.70 -3.50 7.10
N SER A 188 8.72 -3.64 7.94
CA SER A 188 9.31 -2.48 8.62
C SER A 188 10.00 -1.58 7.59
N LYS A 189 10.58 -2.18 6.54
CA LYS A 189 11.18 -1.48 5.40
C LYS A 189 10.22 -0.55 4.65
N VAL A 190 8.92 -0.85 4.66
CA VAL A 190 7.88 -0.03 4.02
C VAL A 190 7.02 0.71 5.04
N LEU A 191 7.51 0.85 6.28
CA LEU A 191 6.85 1.58 7.37
C LEU A 191 5.40 1.15 7.61
N ASP A 192 5.12 -0.16 7.47
CA ASP A 192 3.78 -0.77 7.62
C ASP A 192 2.68 -0.14 6.74
N LEU A 193 3.07 0.46 5.61
CA LEU A 193 2.15 1.06 4.64
C LEU A 193 1.21 0.03 4.04
N SER A 194 -0.05 0.39 3.82
CA SER A 194 -1.02 -0.41 3.05
C SER A 194 -1.26 0.17 1.66
N VAL A 195 -1.77 -0.66 0.74
CA VAL A 195 -2.05 -0.24 -0.64
C VAL A 195 -3.10 0.87 -0.67
N GLU A 196 -4.13 0.77 0.17
CA GLU A 196 -5.17 1.80 0.30
C GLU A 196 -4.62 3.12 0.85
N SER A 197 -3.69 3.08 1.82
CA SER A 197 -3.04 4.28 2.35
C SER A 197 -2.11 4.92 1.31
N LEU A 198 -1.35 4.11 0.55
CA LEU A 198 -0.55 4.61 -0.57
C LEU A 198 -1.44 5.30 -1.63
N GLY A 199 -2.58 4.69 -1.96
CA GLY A 199 -3.59 5.26 -2.84
C GLY A 199 -4.15 6.60 -2.32
N LEU A 200 -4.44 6.65 -1.02
CA LEU A 200 -4.96 7.84 -0.35
C LEU A 200 -3.94 8.97 -0.32
N LEU A 201 -2.68 8.65 0.02
CA LEU A 201 -1.54 9.57 0.06
C LEU A 201 -1.33 10.23 -1.31
N MET A 202 -1.28 9.44 -2.37
CA MET A 202 -1.10 9.99 -3.72
C MET A 202 -2.29 10.85 -4.18
N THR A 203 -3.50 10.56 -3.68
CA THR A 203 -4.72 11.29 -4.03
C THR A 203 -4.79 12.64 -3.30
N TYR A 204 -4.57 12.65 -1.98
CA TYR A 204 -4.49 13.88 -1.20
C TYR A 204 -3.28 14.74 -1.58
N GLY A 205 -2.20 14.12 -2.04
CA GLY A 205 -1.03 14.82 -2.58
C GLY A 205 -1.27 15.44 -3.95
N ASN A 206 -2.43 15.16 -4.57
CA ASN A 206 -2.75 15.58 -5.93
C ASN A 206 -1.61 15.24 -6.92
N ILE A 207 -1.07 14.02 -6.79
CA ILE A 207 0.05 13.55 -7.61
C ILE A 207 -0.47 13.29 -9.03
N ARG A 208 0.10 14.01 -10.00
CA ARG A 208 -0.33 13.98 -11.41
C ARG A 208 0.84 14.26 -12.36
N PRO A 209 0.73 13.85 -13.63
CA PRO A 209 1.73 14.18 -14.64
C PRO A 209 2.01 15.68 -14.73
N GLY A 210 3.29 16.04 -14.80
CA GLY A 210 3.77 17.42 -14.94
C GLY A 210 3.94 18.20 -13.64
N GLY A 211 3.58 17.64 -12.48
CA GLY A 211 3.77 18.31 -11.19
C GLY A 211 5.24 18.35 -10.73
N LYS A 212 5.57 19.37 -9.95
CA LYS A 212 6.86 19.53 -9.26
C LYS A 212 6.69 19.26 -7.77
N TYR A 213 7.06 18.08 -7.28
CA TYR A 213 6.81 17.65 -5.90
C TYR A 213 8.09 17.62 -5.07
N LEU A 214 7.99 18.02 -3.80
CA LEU A 214 9.02 17.80 -2.80
C LEU A 214 8.67 16.56 -1.97
N VAL A 215 9.59 15.60 -1.89
CA VAL A 215 9.31 14.27 -1.33
C VAL A 215 10.39 13.86 -0.34
N ILE A 216 9.99 13.29 0.79
CA ILE A 216 10.87 12.52 1.69
C ILE A 216 10.42 11.07 1.64
N ASP A 217 11.33 10.16 1.29
CA ASP A 217 11.04 8.72 1.16
C ASP A 217 12.11 7.87 1.87
N GLU A 218 11.74 7.29 3.01
CA GLU A 218 12.57 6.37 3.78
C GLU A 218 12.27 4.89 3.46
N THR A 219 11.34 4.61 2.54
CA THR A 219 10.96 3.24 2.14
C THR A 219 11.91 2.62 1.12
N GLY A 220 13.05 3.26 0.85
CA GLY A 220 14.03 2.82 -0.15
C GLY A 220 13.58 3.05 -1.60
N GLY A 221 12.62 3.96 -1.82
CA GLY A 221 12.14 4.32 -3.16
C GLY A 221 10.80 3.72 -3.57
N LEU A 222 10.02 3.14 -2.65
CA LEU A 222 8.68 2.63 -2.98
C LEU A 222 7.73 3.79 -3.31
N LEU A 223 7.73 4.85 -2.50
CA LEU A 223 6.91 6.03 -2.74
C LEU A 223 7.36 6.71 -4.04
N LEU A 224 8.66 6.84 -4.26
CA LEU A 224 9.20 7.34 -5.52
C LEU A 224 8.69 6.54 -6.71
N TYR A 225 8.73 5.21 -6.63
CA TYR A 225 8.24 4.35 -7.70
C TYR A 225 6.74 4.59 -7.97
N ALA A 226 5.92 4.63 -6.92
CA ALA A 226 4.49 4.89 -7.02
C ALA A 226 4.19 6.26 -7.65
N MET A 227 4.92 7.29 -7.25
CA MET A 227 4.78 8.64 -7.80
C MET A 227 5.21 8.70 -9.27
N MET A 228 6.35 8.10 -9.62
CA MET A 228 6.80 8.02 -11.01
C MET A 228 5.80 7.29 -11.91
N GLU A 229 5.20 6.20 -11.41
CA GLU A 229 4.17 5.45 -12.13
C GLU A 229 2.91 6.29 -12.38
N ARG A 230 2.40 6.98 -11.34
CA ARG A 230 1.21 7.85 -11.44
C ARG A 230 1.45 9.11 -12.27
N MET A 231 2.67 9.66 -12.24
CA MET A 231 3.07 10.82 -13.02
C MET A 231 3.42 10.48 -14.47
N GLU A 232 3.43 9.20 -14.84
CA GLU A 232 3.91 8.72 -16.14
C GLU A 232 5.32 9.23 -16.48
N CYS A 233 6.17 9.38 -15.46
CA CYS A 233 7.51 9.98 -15.58
C CYS A 233 7.51 11.39 -16.20
N LYS A 234 6.43 12.17 -16.04
CA LYS A 234 6.33 13.57 -16.47
C LYS A 234 6.32 14.49 -15.26
N GLY A 235 7.17 15.50 -15.24
CA GLY A 235 7.33 16.41 -14.11
C GLY A 235 8.62 16.13 -13.34
N THR A 236 8.68 16.61 -12.10
CA THR A 236 9.91 16.56 -11.29
C THR A 236 9.59 16.20 -9.85
N ILE A 237 10.38 15.30 -9.30
CA ILE A 237 10.34 14.90 -7.89
C ILE A 237 11.68 15.29 -7.28
N VAL A 238 11.68 16.29 -6.40
CA VAL A 238 12.86 16.62 -5.59
C VAL A 238 12.81 15.73 -4.36
N LEU A 239 13.76 14.81 -4.27
CA LEU A 239 13.85 13.83 -3.18
C LEU A 239 14.81 14.34 -2.11
N LEU A 240 14.27 14.72 -0.97
CA LEU A 240 15.02 15.14 0.19
C LEU A 240 15.43 13.91 1.01
N HIS A 241 16.73 13.80 1.33
CA HIS A 241 17.29 12.65 2.05
C HIS A 241 18.35 13.04 3.09
N GLU A 242 18.57 12.15 4.06
CA GLU A 242 19.49 12.39 5.18
C GLU A 242 20.96 12.11 4.88
N ASN A 243 21.22 11.06 4.11
CA ASN A 243 22.58 10.57 3.88
C ASN A 243 23.29 11.35 2.77
N GLU A 244 24.56 11.06 2.52
CA GLU A 244 25.30 11.60 1.36
C GLU A 244 24.61 11.25 0.03
N HIS A 245 23.95 10.08 -0.02
CA HIS A 245 23.24 9.58 -1.20
C HIS A 245 21.83 9.15 -0.85
N ALA A 246 20.89 9.43 -1.75
CA ALA A 246 19.52 8.96 -1.65
C ALA A 246 19.43 7.43 -1.71
N ASN A 247 18.57 6.84 -0.89
CA ASN A 247 18.26 5.42 -0.96
C ASN A 247 17.06 5.17 -1.90
N SER A 248 17.36 4.85 -3.16
CA SER A 248 16.37 4.54 -4.20
C SER A 248 16.45 3.07 -4.68
N ILE A 249 16.85 2.16 -3.79
CA ILE A 249 17.07 0.73 -4.09
C ILE A 249 15.92 0.06 -4.83
N MET A 250 14.67 0.43 -4.51
CA MET A 250 13.46 -0.16 -5.09
C MET A 250 13.22 0.24 -6.54
N LEU A 251 13.76 1.38 -7.00
CA LEU A 251 13.62 1.80 -8.40
C LEU A 251 14.28 0.84 -9.39
N ARG A 252 15.21 -0.02 -8.95
CA ARG A 252 15.78 -1.09 -9.79
C ARG A 252 14.71 -2.03 -10.34
N HIS A 253 13.59 -2.17 -9.64
CA HIS A 253 12.48 -3.03 -10.04
C HIS A 253 11.50 -2.35 -11.02
N SER A 254 11.62 -1.03 -11.22
CA SER A 254 10.69 -0.26 -12.06
C SER A 254 10.77 -0.55 -13.55
N GLY A 255 11.93 -1.04 -14.02
CA GLY A 255 12.21 -1.19 -15.45
C GLY A 255 12.43 0.15 -16.18
N TYR A 256 12.47 1.28 -15.48
CA TYR A 256 12.81 2.58 -16.08
C TYR A 256 14.31 2.67 -16.35
N GLU A 257 14.67 3.29 -17.48
CA GLU A 257 16.07 3.63 -17.75
C GLU A 257 16.56 4.71 -16.80
N GLU A 258 17.87 4.66 -16.50
CA GLU A 258 18.52 5.61 -15.60
C GLU A 258 18.40 7.07 -16.10
N SER A 259 18.38 7.27 -17.43
CA SER A 259 18.13 8.57 -18.05
C SER A 259 16.75 9.15 -17.69
N VAL A 260 15.71 8.31 -17.65
CA VAL A 260 14.35 8.70 -17.26
C VAL A 260 14.28 8.97 -15.77
N ILE A 261 14.92 8.11 -14.96
CA ILE A 261 14.98 8.30 -13.51
C ILE A 261 15.68 9.63 -13.18
N ASN A 262 16.83 9.93 -13.77
CA ASN A 262 17.58 11.17 -13.52
C ASN A 262 16.89 12.44 -14.06
N ALA A 263 16.02 12.30 -15.06
CA ALA A 263 15.20 13.41 -15.56
C ALA A 263 14.07 13.77 -14.57
N VAL A 264 13.44 12.76 -13.95
CA VAL A 264 12.29 12.95 -13.06
C VAL A 264 12.73 13.17 -11.61
N VAL A 265 13.66 12.37 -11.10
CA VAL A 265 14.06 12.35 -9.69
C VAL A 265 15.34 13.16 -9.51
N LYS A 266 15.26 14.16 -8.65
CA LYS A 266 16.33 15.12 -8.33
C LYS A 266 16.66 15.02 -6.84
N PRO A 267 17.65 14.20 -6.45
CA PRO A 267 17.99 14.01 -5.05
C PRO A 267 18.70 15.25 -4.47
N ILE A 268 18.37 15.61 -3.25
CA ILE A 268 19.01 16.67 -2.47
C ILE A 268 19.18 16.22 -1.02
N ASN A 269 20.36 16.46 -0.44
CA ASN A 269 20.58 16.17 0.98
C ASN A 269 20.09 17.34 1.87
N TRP A 270 19.92 17.09 3.17
CA TRP A 270 19.47 18.13 4.10
C TRP A 270 20.34 19.38 4.12
N LEU A 271 21.68 19.22 4.05
CA LEU A 271 22.61 20.35 4.10
C LEU A 271 22.45 21.27 2.89
N GLN A 272 22.34 20.71 1.69
CA GLN A 272 22.05 21.41 0.44
C GLN A 272 20.68 22.09 0.47
N PHE A 273 19.70 21.48 1.15
CA PHE A 273 18.35 22.02 1.26
C PHE A 273 18.27 23.20 2.24
N THR A 274 18.98 23.14 3.37
CA THR A 274 18.95 24.18 4.41
C THR A 274 19.95 25.30 4.19
N GLU A 275 21.11 24.99 3.63
CA GLU A 275 22.23 25.93 3.40
C GLU A 275 22.69 25.92 1.92
N PRO A 276 21.81 26.28 0.97
CA PRO A 276 22.10 26.19 -0.46
C PRO A 276 23.30 27.04 -0.89
N ASP A 277 23.48 28.22 -0.30
CA ASP A 277 24.59 29.14 -0.61
C ASP A 277 25.97 28.52 -0.32
N ASN A 278 26.07 27.74 0.76
CA ASN A 278 27.32 27.12 1.20
C ASN A 278 27.66 25.86 0.39
N GLU A 279 26.63 25.13 -0.05
CA GLU A 279 26.77 23.85 -0.75
C GLU A 279 26.84 24.00 -2.28
N ARG A 280 26.57 25.19 -2.82
CA ARG A 280 26.68 25.45 -4.26
C ARG A 280 28.12 25.25 -4.73
N ILE A 281 28.30 24.42 -5.76
CA ILE A 281 29.62 24.13 -6.31
C ILE A 281 30.01 25.26 -7.24
N GLN A 282 31.07 25.99 -6.89
CA GLN A 282 31.62 27.04 -7.75
C GLN A 282 32.30 26.40 -8.97
N ILE A 283 31.84 26.77 -10.16
CA ILE A 283 32.37 26.25 -11.43
C ILE A 283 33.35 27.28 -11.98
N ASN A 284 34.64 27.08 -11.73
CA ASN A 284 35.70 27.80 -12.45
C ASN A 284 36.08 26.96 -13.66
N ASP A 285 36.03 27.52 -14.87
CA ASP A 285 36.32 26.77 -16.10
C ASP A 285 37.72 26.11 -16.07
N GLU A 286 38.70 26.76 -15.44
CA GLU A 286 40.07 26.24 -15.25
C GLU A 286 40.12 24.94 -14.41
N ASP A 287 39.22 24.77 -13.45
CA ASP A 287 39.15 23.59 -12.57
C ASP A 287 38.53 22.38 -13.28
N PHE A 288 37.85 22.61 -14.41
CA PHE A 288 37.20 21.57 -15.22
C PHE A 288 37.89 21.31 -16.56
N GLU A 289 39.01 21.99 -16.84
CA GLU A 289 39.83 21.71 -18.02
C GLU A 289 40.73 20.48 -17.84
N PRO A 290 40.68 19.51 -18.79
CA PRO A 290 41.48 18.30 -18.67
C PRO A 290 42.96 18.59 -18.93
N LYS A 291 43.78 18.54 -17.88
CA LYS A 291 45.25 18.64 -17.99
C LYS A 291 45.89 17.56 -18.87
N LYS A 292 45.18 16.44 -19.09
CA LYS A 292 45.61 15.31 -19.94
C LYS A 292 44.40 14.73 -20.68
N PRO A 293 44.57 14.24 -21.94
CA PRO A 293 43.46 13.71 -22.74
C PRO A 293 42.78 12.48 -22.10
N LYS A 294 43.54 11.64 -21.39
CA LYS A 294 43.01 10.46 -20.66
C LYS A 294 42.05 10.83 -19.51
N LEU A 295 42.15 12.05 -18.98
CA LEU A 295 41.31 12.52 -17.86
C LEU A 295 40.06 13.26 -18.34
N LYS A 296 39.90 13.47 -19.65
CA LYS A 296 38.78 14.25 -20.22
C LYS A 296 37.42 13.74 -19.76
N GLU A 297 37.21 12.43 -19.79
CA GLU A 297 35.93 11.82 -19.38
C GLU A 297 35.64 12.04 -17.89
N GLN A 298 36.65 11.90 -17.03
CA GLN A 298 36.51 12.13 -15.59
C GLN A 298 36.14 13.58 -15.28
N PHE A 299 36.80 14.54 -15.94
CA PHE A 299 36.51 15.97 -15.77
C PHE A 299 35.12 16.34 -16.28
N MET A 300 34.68 15.75 -17.40
CA MET A 300 33.31 15.93 -17.91
C MET A 300 32.28 15.41 -16.92
N ARG A 301 32.45 14.20 -16.37
CA ARG A 301 31.56 13.64 -15.34
C ARG A 301 31.53 14.50 -14.07
N LYS A 302 32.68 15.04 -13.65
CA LYS A 302 32.77 15.95 -12.49
C LYS A 302 31.97 17.25 -12.75
N ARG A 303 32.08 17.81 -13.95
CA ARG A 303 31.35 19.01 -14.36
C ARG A 303 29.84 18.76 -14.43
N GLU A 304 29.44 17.63 -15.03
CA GLU A 304 28.03 17.22 -15.06
C GLU A 304 27.46 17.02 -13.66
N ARG A 305 28.21 16.38 -12.75
CA ARG A 305 27.80 16.24 -11.34
C ARG A 305 27.62 17.62 -10.67
N ALA A 306 28.55 18.54 -10.89
CA ALA A 306 28.47 19.89 -10.34
C ALA A 306 27.25 20.66 -10.88
N ASN A 307 27.03 20.60 -12.20
CA ASN A 307 25.86 21.18 -12.85
C ASN A 307 24.55 20.60 -12.31
N ASN A 308 24.48 19.27 -12.14
CA ASN A 308 23.29 18.61 -11.61
C ASN A 308 23.01 19.04 -10.16
N VAL A 309 24.02 19.11 -9.30
CA VAL A 309 23.84 19.58 -7.91
C VAL A 309 23.34 21.02 -7.89
N ASN A 310 23.96 21.91 -8.67
CA ASN A 310 23.55 23.30 -8.75
C ASN A 310 22.13 23.45 -9.32
N GLU A 311 21.77 22.69 -10.35
CA GLU A 311 20.39 22.67 -10.91
C GLU A 311 19.36 22.30 -9.82
N VAL A 312 19.67 21.31 -8.98
CA VAL A 312 18.76 20.91 -7.89
C VAL A 312 18.68 21.96 -6.79
N ILE A 313 19.79 22.63 -6.47
CA ILE A 313 19.82 23.76 -5.55
C ILE A 313 18.95 24.91 -6.10
N ASP A 314 19.10 25.25 -7.38
CA ASP A 314 18.31 26.28 -8.06
C ASP A 314 16.81 25.97 -7.96
N LEU A 315 16.41 24.70 -8.21
CA LEU A 315 15.02 24.26 -8.07
C LEU A 315 14.45 24.45 -6.66
N VAL A 316 15.28 24.24 -5.62
CA VAL A 316 14.88 24.41 -4.22
C VAL A 316 14.88 25.89 -3.82
N GLU A 317 15.80 26.70 -4.34
CA GLU A 317 15.81 28.15 -4.15
C GLU A 317 14.58 28.81 -4.77
N GLU A 318 14.26 28.48 -6.02
CA GLU A 318 13.04 28.92 -6.71
C GLU A 318 11.76 28.53 -5.95
N GLY A 319 11.76 27.36 -5.31
CA GLY A 319 10.62 26.85 -4.55
C GLY A 319 9.38 26.68 -5.43
N ASN A 320 8.21 27.07 -4.92
CA ASN A 320 6.91 26.92 -5.57
C ASN A 320 6.60 25.46 -5.99
N PHE A 321 6.87 24.51 -5.09
CA PHE A 321 6.49 23.11 -5.28
C PHE A 321 4.96 22.94 -5.29
N ASP A 322 4.47 22.05 -6.14
CA ASP A 322 3.05 21.72 -6.31
C ASP A 322 2.48 20.87 -5.18
N GLY A 323 3.32 20.36 -4.28
CA GLY A 323 2.92 19.63 -3.09
C GLY A 323 4.12 19.07 -2.33
N PHE A 324 3.89 18.74 -1.07
CA PHE A 324 4.85 18.03 -0.21
C PHE A 324 4.28 16.67 0.17
N VAL A 325 5.11 15.62 0.05
CA VAL A 325 4.75 14.27 0.46
C VAL A 325 5.87 13.68 1.29
N SER A 326 5.56 13.21 2.50
CA SER A 326 6.56 12.63 3.40
C SER A 326 6.17 11.22 3.85
N MET A 327 7.13 10.31 3.76
CA MET A 327 7.14 8.99 4.36
C MET A 327 8.49 8.79 5.07
N SER A 328 8.57 9.23 6.32
CA SER A 328 9.81 9.20 7.10
C SER A 328 9.53 9.10 8.60
N THR A 329 10.54 8.65 9.32
CA THR A 329 10.60 8.60 10.79
C THR A 329 11.19 9.86 11.42
N LEU A 330 11.63 10.84 10.61
CA LEU A 330 12.12 12.13 11.07
C LEU A 330 11.10 12.90 11.90
N TYR A 331 11.61 13.74 12.80
CA TYR A 331 10.78 14.67 13.56
C TYR A 331 10.22 15.78 12.65
N MET A 332 8.98 15.57 12.20
CA MET A 332 8.33 16.40 11.18
C MET A 332 8.16 17.88 11.56
N PRO A 333 7.90 18.30 12.82
CA PRO A 333 7.75 19.72 13.14
C PRO A 333 8.96 20.57 12.76
N ASP A 334 10.18 20.07 12.99
CA ASP A 334 11.41 20.79 12.60
C ASP A 334 11.60 20.81 11.08
N VAL A 335 11.38 19.66 10.43
CA VAL A 335 11.39 19.52 8.96
C VAL A 335 10.47 20.54 8.29
N LEU A 336 9.27 20.72 8.83
CA LEU A 336 8.25 21.61 8.29
C LEU A 336 8.64 23.08 8.31
N THR A 337 9.48 23.51 9.26
CA THR A 337 9.98 24.89 9.31
C THR A 337 10.74 25.28 8.04
N HIS A 338 11.51 24.35 7.48
CA HIS A 338 12.29 24.53 6.25
C HIS A 338 11.49 24.20 4.99
N VAL A 339 10.55 23.26 5.06
CA VAL A 339 9.76 22.78 3.91
C VAL A 339 8.63 23.74 3.53
N ILE A 340 7.82 24.20 4.48
CA ILE A 340 6.61 25.02 4.23
C ILE A 340 6.88 26.29 3.39
N PRO A 341 8.01 27.01 3.59
CA PRO A 341 8.35 28.17 2.76
C PRO A 341 8.53 27.84 1.27
N LYS A 342 8.96 26.62 0.95
CA LYS A 342 9.25 26.20 -0.44
C LYS A 342 7.99 25.72 -1.18
N ILE A 343 6.91 25.40 -0.47
CA ILE A 343 5.67 24.91 -1.07
C ILE A 343 4.82 26.07 -1.59
N GLY A 344 4.28 25.92 -2.80
CA GLY A 344 3.41 26.92 -3.44
C GLY A 344 2.08 27.11 -2.69
N GLY A 345 1.41 28.25 -2.94
CA GLY A 345 0.07 28.50 -2.41
C GLY A 345 -0.98 27.54 -3.00
N SER A 346 -1.98 27.20 -2.18
CA SER A 346 -3.06 26.27 -2.52
C SER A 346 -2.58 24.85 -2.83
N ARG A 347 -1.43 24.43 -2.29
CA ARG A 347 -0.83 23.11 -2.53
C ARG A 347 -0.96 22.18 -1.32
N PRO A 348 -1.14 20.87 -1.55
CA PRO A 348 -1.30 19.91 -0.48
C PRO A 348 0.03 19.61 0.23
N LEU A 349 -0.06 19.42 1.54
CA LEU A 349 0.96 18.85 2.40
C LEU A 349 0.43 17.51 2.89
N VAL A 350 1.14 16.42 2.60
CA VAL A 350 0.73 15.06 2.97
C VAL A 350 1.85 14.37 3.71
N ILE A 351 1.58 13.90 4.92
CA ILE A 351 2.57 13.23 5.77
C ILE A 351 1.98 11.90 6.21
N TYR A 352 2.66 10.82 5.87
CA TYR A 352 2.33 9.49 6.35
C TYR A 352 3.19 9.14 7.56
N ASN A 353 2.57 8.47 8.53
CA ASN A 353 3.28 7.80 9.60
C ASN A 353 2.53 6.52 10.01
N GLN A 354 3.27 5.51 10.45
CA GLN A 354 2.69 4.29 11.00
C GLN A 354 1.92 4.55 12.31
N TYR A 355 2.32 5.57 13.07
CA TYR A 355 1.74 5.94 14.36
C TYR A 355 0.92 7.23 14.28
N LYS A 356 -0.29 7.20 14.84
CA LYS A 356 -1.21 8.34 14.86
C LYS A 356 -0.73 9.44 15.78
N GLU A 357 -0.10 9.08 16.89
CA GLU A 357 0.35 9.98 17.95
C GLU A 357 1.38 10.98 17.43
N LEU A 358 2.31 10.52 16.59
CA LEU A 358 3.28 11.38 15.92
C LEU A 358 2.59 12.38 14.98
N LEU A 359 1.55 11.95 14.26
CA LEU A 359 0.78 12.87 13.42
C LEU A 359 -0.08 13.84 14.22
N ALA A 360 -0.55 13.48 15.41
CA ALA A 360 -1.31 14.37 16.28
C ALA A 360 -0.47 15.57 16.74
N GLU A 361 0.81 15.34 17.06
CA GLU A 361 1.76 16.41 17.36
C GLU A 361 1.96 17.33 16.15
N VAL A 362 2.17 16.76 14.95
CA VAL A 362 2.31 17.53 13.71
C VAL A 362 1.03 18.29 13.38
N GLN A 363 -0.15 17.71 13.63
CA GLN A 363 -1.44 18.35 13.43
C GLN A 363 -1.59 19.58 14.33
N GLN A 364 -1.11 19.51 15.59
CA GLN A 364 -1.08 20.65 16.49
C GLN A 364 -0.15 21.75 15.96
N HIS A 365 1.02 21.39 15.43
CA HIS A 365 1.92 22.35 14.77
C HIS A 365 1.23 23.02 13.56
N PHE A 366 0.55 22.25 12.70
CA PHE A 366 -0.23 22.78 11.57
C PHE A 366 -1.36 23.72 12.01
N THR A 367 -1.97 23.48 13.16
CA THR A 367 -3.05 24.33 13.68
C THR A 367 -2.52 25.67 14.18
N ASN A 368 -1.31 25.69 14.74
CA ASN A 368 -0.67 26.91 15.20
C ASN A 368 -0.08 27.74 14.03
N ASP A 369 0.30 27.09 12.94
CA ASP A 369 0.84 27.75 11.75
C ASP A 369 -0.26 28.27 10.82
N ARG A 370 -0.40 29.59 10.72
CA ARG A 370 -1.38 30.26 9.85
C ARG A 370 -1.16 30.02 8.35
N ARG A 371 0.00 29.48 7.96
CA ARG A 371 0.30 29.12 6.58
C ARG A 371 -0.40 27.84 6.13
N ILE A 372 -1.09 27.12 7.02
CA ILE A 372 -1.75 25.85 6.71
C ILE A 372 -3.23 25.93 7.14
N ILE A 373 -4.12 25.35 6.32
CA ILE A 373 -5.53 25.19 6.65
C ILE A 373 -5.97 23.73 6.55
N ALA A 374 -7.11 23.44 7.18
CA ALA A 374 -7.83 22.16 7.09
C ALA A 374 -6.99 20.93 7.48
N SER A 375 -6.15 21.09 8.50
CA SER A 375 -5.30 20.02 9.04
C SER A 375 -6.13 18.86 9.60
N SER A 376 -6.08 17.70 8.94
CA SER A 376 -6.89 16.53 9.28
C SER A 376 -6.09 15.23 9.17
N ILE A 377 -6.25 14.35 10.15
CA ILE A 377 -5.67 12.99 10.13
C ILE A 377 -6.70 12.03 9.56
N PHE A 378 -6.28 11.24 8.59
CA PHE A 378 -7.08 10.22 7.92
C PHE A 378 -6.51 8.83 8.19
N GLU A 379 -7.43 7.87 8.33
CA GLU A 379 -7.15 6.44 8.42
C GLU A 379 -8.01 5.74 7.37
N THR A 380 -7.42 4.80 6.64
CA THR A 380 -8.13 3.93 5.72
C THR A 380 -7.73 2.48 5.96
N ARG A 381 -8.70 1.58 5.85
CA ARG A 381 -8.53 0.14 6.07
C ARG A 381 -9.32 -0.63 5.03
N ALA A 382 -8.66 -1.52 4.30
CA ALA A 382 -9.34 -2.47 3.43
C ALA A 382 -9.67 -3.76 4.19
N ARG A 383 -10.89 -4.28 4.06
CA ARG A 383 -11.27 -5.59 4.59
C ARG A 383 -11.63 -6.54 3.44
N PRO A 384 -10.73 -7.45 3.03
CA PRO A 384 -11.03 -8.38 1.95
C PRO A 384 -12.14 -9.36 2.34
N TYR A 385 -12.98 -9.71 1.37
CA TYR A 385 -14.05 -10.70 1.51
C TYR A 385 -13.70 -11.99 0.78
N GLN A 386 -14.05 -13.12 1.38
CA GLN A 386 -14.23 -14.36 0.63
C GLN A 386 -15.51 -14.23 -0.18
N THR A 387 -15.40 -14.31 -1.50
CA THR A 387 -16.51 -14.10 -2.45
C THR A 387 -17.02 -15.40 -3.06
N ILE A 388 -16.92 -16.52 -2.31
CA ILE A 388 -17.38 -17.81 -2.79
C ILE A 388 -18.88 -17.96 -2.46
N PRO A 389 -19.75 -18.29 -3.44
CA PRO A 389 -21.18 -18.48 -3.20
C PRO A 389 -21.46 -19.46 -2.04
N GLY A 390 -22.42 -19.11 -1.18
CA GLY A 390 -22.77 -19.88 0.03
C GLY A 390 -21.75 -19.82 1.16
N ARG A 391 -20.60 -19.15 0.97
CA ARG A 391 -19.52 -19.01 1.97
C ARG A 391 -18.95 -17.59 1.98
N MET A 392 -19.81 -16.59 1.78
CA MET A 392 -19.38 -15.20 1.74
C MET A 392 -19.21 -14.67 3.17
N HIS A 393 -17.98 -14.32 3.52
CA HIS A 393 -17.66 -13.67 4.79
C HIS A 393 -16.34 -12.90 4.64
N PRO A 394 -16.09 -11.86 5.47
CA PRO A 394 -14.78 -11.24 5.51
C PRO A 394 -13.68 -12.26 5.85
N LEU A 395 -12.43 -11.98 5.49
CA LEU A 395 -11.32 -12.78 6.00
C LEU A 395 -11.34 -12.79 7.54
N MET A 396 -11.19 -13.99 8.10
CA MET A 396 -11.26 -14.19 9.56
C MET A 396 -10.05 -13.58 10.26
N THR A 397 -8.88 -13.68 9.64
CA THR A 397 -7.64 -13.06 10.10
C THR A 397 -6.98 -12.37 8.92
N MET A 398 -6.45 -11.19 9.18
CA MET A 398 -5.62 -10.43 8.26
C MET A 398 -4.62 -9.61 9.06
N ARG A 399 -3.60 -9.12 8.36
CA ARG A 399 -2.67 -8.16 8.93
C ARG A 399 -3.43 -6.89 9.33
N SER A 400 -3.18 -6.40 10.55
CA SER A 400 -3.53 -5.05 10.96
C SER A 400 -2.41 -4.09 10.55
N GLY A 401 -2.72 -2.80 10.41
CA GLY A 401 -1.74 -1.79 10.03
C GLY A 401 -2.27 -0.86 8.94
N GLY A 402 -1.35 -0.35 8.13
CA GLY A 402 -1.66 0.59 7.05
C GLY A 402 -1.44 2.06 7.42
N GLY A 403 -1.01 2.34 8.65
CA GLY A 403 -0.66 3.67 9.13
C GLY A 403 -1.77 4.72 9.01
N TYR A 404 -1.36 5.97 9.01
CA TYR A 404 -2.20 7.16 9.07
C TYR A 404 -1.63 8.25 8.16
N ILE A 405 -2.48 9.16 7.71
CA ILE A 405 -2.08 10.24 6.81
C ILE A 405 -2.59 11.57 7.38
N LEU A 406 -1.69 12.52 7.60
CA LEU A 406 -2.03 13.90 7.88
C LEU A 406 -2.06 14.67 6.56
N TRP A 407 -3.13 15.42 6.35
CA TRP A 407 -3.28 16.30 5.21
C TRP A 407 -3.54 17.74 5.66
N GLY A 408 -2.98 18.70 4.92
CA GLY A 408 -3.26 20.12 5.05
C GLY A 408 -3.04 20.84 3.73
N THR A 409 -3.57 22.06 3.61
CA THR A 409 -3.38 22.90 2.42
C THR A 409 -2.56 24.14 2.77
N ARG A 410 -1.52 24.40 1.99
CA ARG A 410 -0.69 25.61 2.09
C ARG A 410 -1.46 26.85 1.64
N VAL A 411 -1.50 27.88 2.47
CA VAL A 411 -2.12 29.19 2.19
C VAL A 411 -1.20 30.33 2.58
N PHE A 412 -1.33 31.48 1.93
CA PHE A 412 -0.62 32.69 2.34
C PHE A 412 -1.50 33.46 3.34
N PRO A 413 -1.05 33.65 4.59
CA PRO A 413 -1.80 34.44 5.56
C PRO A 413 -1.81 35.90 5.11
N ASP A 414 -2.96 36.55 5.27
CA ASP A 414 -3.09 38.00 5.11
C ASP A 414 -3.00 38.64 6.49
N GLU A 415 -2.08 39.59 6.68
CA GLU A 415 -1.91 40.32 7.93
C GLU A 415 -3.03 41.34 8.18
N SER A 416 -3.77 41.72 7.13
CA SER A 416 -4.82 42.74 7.20
C SER A 416 -6.19 42.21 7.66
N VAL A 417 -6.40 40.90 7.60
CA VAL A 417 -7.69 40.27 7.88
C VAL A 417 -7.65 39.55 9.23
N ILE A 418 -8.15 40.20 10.26
CA ILE A 418 -8.43 39.56 11.55
C ILE A 418 -9.77 38.84 11.42
N ALA A 419 -9.75 37.51 11.48
CA ALA A 419 -10.98 36.72 11.52
C ALA A 419 -11.82 37.14 12.73
N VAL A 420 -12.94 37.81 12.48
CA VAL A 420 -13.97 38.05 13.49
C VAL A 420 -14.62 36.70 13.77
N GLY A 421 -14.01 35.90 14.64
CA GLY A 421 -14.64 34.69 15.16
C GLY A 421 -16.05 35.02 15.65
N LYS A 422 -16.99 34.07 15.58
CA LYS A 422 -18.28 34.21 16.28
C LYS A 422 -18.00 34.43 17.75
N GLY A 423 -17.92 35.69 18.16
CA GLY A 423 -17.66 36.07 19.53
C GLY A 423 -18.77 35.49 20.40
N MET A 424 -18.42 34.57 21.30
CA MET A 424 -19.22 34.39 22.50
C MET A 424 -19.32 35.77 23.13
N LYS A 425 -20.50 36.40 23.02
CA LYS A 425 -20.82 37.65 23.70
C LYS A 425 -20.52 37.41 25.18
N ARG A 426 -19.39 37.91 25.67
CA ARG A 426 -19.18 38.08 27.11
C ARG A 426 -20.30 38.99 27.58
N ARG A 427 -21.22 38.42 28.35
CA ARG A 427 -22.30 39.15 29.01
C ARG A 427 -21.61 40.19 29.90
N ARG A 428 -21.80 41.46 29.57
CA ARG A 428 -21.28 42.58 30.33
C ARG A 428 -22.07 42.58 31.65
N GLU A 429 -21.41 42.30 32.77
CA GLU A 429 -22.00 42.57 34.08
C GLU A 429 -22.04 44.09 34.24
N GLU A 430 -23.25 44.65 34.19
CA GLU A 430 -23.48 46.06 34.50
C GLU A 430 -23.41 46.25 36.02
N SER A 431 -22.44 47.06 36.45
CA SER A 431 -22.31 47.53 37.82
C SER A 431 -23.51 48.43 38.18
N VAL A 432 -24.26 48.03 39.20
CA VAL A 432 -25.40 48.77 39.76
C VAL A 432 -24.88 49.93 40.61
N GLU A 433 -25.19 51.17 40.22
CA GLU A 433 -25.14 52.34 41.13
C GLU A 433 -26.48 52.50 41.88
N PRO A 434 -26.48 52.96 43.14
CA PRO A 434 -27.66 52.97 43.99
C PRO A 434 -28.56 54.18 43.72
N ALA A 435 -29.84 53.93 43.47
CA ALA A 435 -30.86 54.97 43.38
C ALA A 435 -31.24 55.54 44.76
N THR A 436 -31.46 56.85 44.82
CA THR A 436 -32.18 57.53 45.91
C THR A 436 -33.47 58.19 45.39
N PRO A 437 -34.48 58.41 46.26
CA PRO A 437 -35.87 58.12 45.92
C PRO A 437 -36.73 59.38 45.70
N SER A 438 -37.79 59.25 44.90
CA SER A 438 -39.00 60.08 45.07
C SER A 438 -40.26 59.30 44.68
N THR A 439 -41.17 59.21 45.65
CA THR A 439 -42.56 58.74 45.59
C THR A 439 -43.50 59.97 45.35
N PRO A 440 -44.83 59.82 45.27
CA PRO A 440 -45.66 58.94 44.41
C PRO A 440 -46.86 59.72 43.79
N VAL A 441 -47.46 59.28 42.67
CA VAL A 441 -48.87 59.64 42.38
C VAL A 441 -49.58 58.48 41.66
N SER A 442 -50.77 58.14 42.17
CA SER A 442 -51.70 57.09 41.78
C SER A 442 -52.48 57.38 40.48
N ALA A 443 -52.93 56.32 39.77
CA ALA A 443 -54.35 55.92 39.73
C ALA A 443 -54.67 54.92 38.58
N ILE A 444 -55.26 53.77 38.96
CA ILE A 444 -56.48 53.12 38.42
C ILE A 444 -56.47 52.71 36.91
N GLY A 445 -56.79 51.47 36.49
CA GLY A 445 -57.36 50.31 37.20
C GLY A 445 -57.54 49.06 36.32
N THR A 446 -57.77 47.94 37.03
CA THR A 446 -58.62 46.75 36.72
C THR A 446 -58.71 46.18 35.30
N ALA A 447 -58.28 44.93 35.11
CA ALA A 447 -59.17 43.76 34.98
C ALA A 447 -58.38 42.44 34.96
N GLU A 448 -58.93 41.45 35.66
CA GLU A 448 -58.43 40.11 35.96
C GLU A 448 -58.47 39.14 34.75
N ALA A 449 -57.54 38.16 34.74
CA ALA A 449 -57.88 36.75 34.52
C ALA A 449 -56.68 35.86 34.91
N SER A 450 -56.84 35.15 36.01
CA SER A 450 -56.03 34.05 36.56
C SER A 450 -56.19 32.75 35.76
N VAL A 451 -55.12 31.97 35.57
CA VAL A 451 -55.04 30.51 35.84
C VAL A 451 -53.56 30.13 36.02
N GLU A 452 -53.26 29.39 37.10
CA GLU A 452 -51.96 28.84 37.50
C GLU A 452 -51.50 27.59 36.70
N PRO A 453 -50.24 27.15 36.85
CA PRO A 453 -49.62 26.12 36.02
C PRO A 453 -49.69 24.71 36.65
N GLU A 454 -49.83 23.67 35.82
CA GLU A 454 -49.58 22.29 36.23
C GLU A 454 -48.20 21.80 35.75
N SER A 455 -47.47 21.28 36.72
CA SER A 455 -46.21 20.55 36.66
C SER A 455 -46.38 19.13 36.11
N THR A 456 -45.45 18.66 35.28
CA THR A 456 -45.03 17.24 35.30
C THR A 456 -43.58 17.13 34.87
N THR A 457 -42.75 16.69 35.80
CA THR A 457 -41.38 16.20 35.64
C THR A 457 -41.43 14.69 35.44
N GLU A 458 -40.79 14.16 34.38
CA GLU A 458 -40.41 12.75 34.31
C GLU A 458 -38.88 12.67 34.18
N ALA A 459 -38.25 12.08 35.19
CA ALA A 459 -36.86 11.68 35.23
C ALA A 459 -36.75 10.23 34.75
N ILE A 460 -35.71 9.92 33.97
CA ILE A 460 -35.39 8.58 33.47
C ILE A 460 -34.21 8.05 34.28
N ASP A 461 -34.46 6.96 35.01
CA ASP A 461 -33.46 6.18 35.76
C ASP A 461 -32.60 5.31 34.82
N ILE A 462 -31.31 5.19 35.14
CA ILE A 462 -30.34 4.28 34.52
C ILE A 462 -29.91 3.28 35.60
N GLU A 463 -30.24 1.99 35.40
CA GLU A 463 -29.73 0.88 36.22
C GLU A 463 -28.34 0.43 35.74
N GLU A 464 -27.34 0.54 36.61
CA GLU A 464 -26.05 -0.15 36.51
C GLU A 464 -26.18 -1.60 37.03
N ARG A 465 -25.76 -2.59 36.25
CA ARG A 465 -25.53 -3.98 36.71
C ARG A 465 -24.04 -4.23 36.86
N THR A 466 -23.60 -4.33 38.10
CA THR A 466 -22.35 -4.96 38.52
C THR A 466 -22.49 -6.49 38.48
N VAL A 467 -21.46 -7.17 37.97
CA VAL A 467 -21.34 -8.64 38.04
C VAL A 467 -20.17 -8.97 38.95
N GLU A 468 -20.48 -9.61 40.08
CA GLU A 468 -19.53 -10.21 41.01
C GLU A 468 -18.92 -11.50 40.43
N THR A 469 -17.59 -11.60 40.55
CA THR A 469 -16.82 -12.84 40.41
C THR A 469 -16.75 -13.57 41.75
N GLN A 470 -17.12 -14.85 41.77
CA GLN A 470 -16.72 -15.80 42.81
C GLN A 470 -16.02 -17.00 42.16
N GLU A 471 -14.87 -17.33 42.76
CA GLU A 471 -14.01 -18.54 42.76
C GLU A 471 -13.94 -19.49 41.55
#